data_AF-A0A2X2CPG0-F1
#
_entry.id   AF-A0A2X2CPG0-F1
#
_cell.length_a   1.000
_cell.length_b   1.000
_cell.length_c   1.000
_cell.angle_alpha   90.00
_cell.angle_beta   90.00
_cell.angle_gamma   90.00
#
_symmetry.space_group_name_H-M   'P 1'
#
loop_
_entity.id
_entity.type
_entity.pdbx_description
1 polymer ?
#
loop_
_entity_poly.entity_id
_entity_poly.type
_entity_poly.pdbx_seq_one_letter_code
_entity_poly.pdbx_strand_id
1 'polypeptide(L)'
;MKKLSNVYLYSVDDLEAIIQHNREQRQAAAIEAEHIVQQESGQFMDWLRAQGAVGAIREYRDSAEMLRAEMAEKAIALIQNGADAEKVIQQLSHQLMNRLIHTPTKSLQQAASDGDIERLNLLRESLGITHN
;
A
#
# COMPACT_ATOMS: atom_id res chain seq x y z
N MET A 1 45.86 65.77 3.20
CA MET A 1 44.89 65.08 2.33
C MET A 1 44.82 63.63 2.79
N LYS A 2 43.90 63.29 3.72
CA LYS A 2 43.83 61.95 4.34
C LYS A 2 43.15 60.98 3.38
N LYS A 3 43.91 60.01 2.85
CA LYS A 3 43.35 58.83 2.18
C LYS A 3 42.77 57.91 3.25
N LEU A 4 41.46 57.66 3.20
CA LEU A 4 40.80 56.66 4.03
C LEU A 4 40.91 55.31 3.33
N SER A 5 41.86 54.49 3.78
CA SER A 5 42.16 53.16 3.28
C SER A 5 41.16 52.11 3.80
N ASN A 6 39.85 52.32 3.63
CA ASN A 6 38.83 51.26 3.80
C ASN A 6 37.38 51.70 3.47
N VAL A 7 37.18 52.73 2.64
CA VAL A 7 35.82 53.20 2.33
C VAL A 7 35.42 52.71 0.94
N TYR A 8 34.49 51.77 0.90
CA TYR A 8 33.83 51.32 -0.32
C TYR A 8 32.63 52.24 -0.56
N LEU A 9 32.67 53.01 -1.65
CA LEU A 9 31.55 53.83 -2.11
C LEU A 9 30.67 52.94 -2.99
N TYR A 10 29.49 52.57 -2.49
CA TYR A 10 28.45 51.92 -3.28
C TYR A 10 27.46 52.98 -3.76
N SER A 11 27.18 52.99 -5.05
CA SER A 11 26.12 53.81 -5.65
C SER A 11 24.76 53.13 -5.49
N VAL A 12 23.66 53.87 -5.73
CA VAL A 12 22.31 53.30 -5.71
C VAL A 12 22.17 52.18 -6.74
N ASP A 13 22.83 52.33 -7.90
CA ASP A 13 22.86 51.33 -8.97
C ASP A 13 23.54 50.01 -8.54
N ASP A 14 24.57 50.08 -7.68
CA ASP A 14 25.24 48.90 -7.14
C ASP A 14 24.34 48.09 -6.20
N LEU A 15 23.44 48.77 -5.47
CA LEU A 15 22.46 48.11 -4.60
C LEU A 15 21.34 47.44 -5.40
N GLU A 16 20.90 48.05 -6.51
CA GLU A 16 19.91 47.45 -7.40
C GLU A 16 20.41 46.15 -8.04
N ALA A 17 21.68 46.13 -8.49
CA ALA A 17 22.31 44.92 -9.04
C ALA A 17 22.38 43.78 -8.01
N ILE A 18 22.72 44.10 -6.75
CA ILE A 18 22.76 43.12 -5.65
C ILE A 18 21.35 42.59 -5.34
N ILE A 19 20.33 43.46 -5.33
CA ILE A 19 18.95 43.05 -5.08
C ILE A 19 18.45 42.11 -6.19
N GLN A 20 18.75 42.43 -7.45
CA GLN A 20 18.37 41.59 -8.59
C GLN A 20 19.07 40.22 -8.54
N HIS A 21 20.36 40.20 -8.25
CA HIS A 21 21.11 38.95 -8.07
C HIS A 21 20.57 38.10 -6.92
N ASN A 22 20.26 38.71 -5.77
CA ASN A 22 19.64 38.02 -4.63
C ASN A 22 18.26 37.45 -5.00
N ARG A 23 17.49 38.17 -5.82
CA ARG A 23 16.17 37.71 -6.28
C ARG A 23 16.30 36.49 -7.19
N GLU A 24 17.25 36.50 -8.12
CA GLU A 24 17.55 35.37 -8.99
C GLU A 24 18.03 34.15 -8.20
N GLN A 25 18.92 34.34 -7.22
CA GLN A 25 19.36 33.27 -6.33
C GLN A 25 18.22 32.68 -5.50
N ARG A 26 17.32 33.53 -4.96
CA ARG A 26 16.12 33.05 -4.24
C ARG A 26 15.18 32.28 -5.16
N GLN A 27 15.01 32.73 -6.41
CA GLN A 27 14.19 32.04 -7.40
C GLN A 27 14.76 30.66 -7.71
N ALA A 28 16.06 30.56 -7.96
CA ALA A 28 16.74 29.29 -8.22
C ALA A 28 16.66 28.34 -7.01
N ALA A 29 16.88 28.84 -5.80
CA ALA A 29 16.75 28.06 -4.58
C ALA A 29 15.31 27.57 -4.33
N ALA A 30 14.30 28.37 -4.69
CA ALA A 30 12.91 27.97 -4.60
C ALA A 30 12.57 26.84 -5.58
N ILE A 31 13.05 26.92 -6.82
CA ILE A 31 12.88 25.87 -7.84
C ILE A 31 13.53 24.56 -7.37
N GLU A 32 14.75 24.63 -6.82
CA GLU A 32 15.43 23.45 -6.28
C GLU A 32 14.64 22.84 -5.10
N ALA A 33 14.13 23.69 -4.20
CA ALA A 33 13.30 23.23 -3.09
C ALA A 33 12.00 22.56 -3.58
N GLU A 34 11.34 23.11 -4.60
CA GLU A 34 10.16 22.50 -5.22
C GLU A 34 10.48 21.13 -5.81
N HIS A 35 11.61 20.98 -6.49
CA HIS A 35 12.04 19.70 -7.04
C HIS A 35 12.29 18.65 -5.94
N ILE A 36 12.97 19.04 -4.86
CA ILE A 36 13.20 18.16 -3.70
C ILE A 36 11.86 17.72 -3.10
N VAL A 37 10.94 18.65 -2.85
CA VAL A 37 9.62 18.34 -2.29
C VAL A 37 8.84 17.39 -3.21
N GLN A 38 8.88 17.61 -4.52
CA GLN A 38 8.19 16.75 -5.48
C GLN A 38 8.76 15.32 -5.46
N GLN A 39 10.09 15.18 -5.43
CA GLN A 39 10.75 13.88 -5.37
C GLN A 39 10.45 13.13 -4.06
N GLU A 40 10.55 13.81 -2.92
CA GLU A 40 10.30 13.21 -1.60
C GLU A 40 8.82 12.85 -1.40
N SER A 41 7.89 13.67 -1.91
CA SER A 41 6.47 13.35 -1.89
C SER A 41 6.13 12.10 -2.73
N GLY A 42 6.78 11.92 -3.88
CA GLY A 42 6.67 10.70 -4.68
C GLY A 42 7.13 9.46 -3.92
N GLN A 43 8.35 9.51 -3.34
CA GLN A 43 8.91 8.43 -2.52
C GLN A 43 8.02 8.09 -1.32
N PHE A 44 7.47 9.10 -0.64
CA PHE A 44 6.54 8.91 0.47
C PHE A 44 5.25 8.20 0.04
N MET A 45 4.68 8.59 -1.11
CA MET A 45 3.47 7.96 -1.64
C MET A 45 3.71 6.52 -2.08
N ASP A 46 4.88 6.21 -2.65
CA ASP A 46 5.29 4.83 -2.94
C ASP A 46 5.42 3.99 -1.68
N TRP A 47 6.07 4.53 -0.65
CA TRP A 47 6.19 3.88 0.65
C TRP A 47 4.81 3.64 1.31
N LEU A 48 3.90 4.62 1.24
CA LEU A 48 2.54 4.51 1.77
C LEU A 48 1.74 3.43 1.04
N ARG A 49 1.83 3.37 -0.31
CA ARG A 49 1.22 2.30 -1.12
C ARG A 49 1.75 0.92 -0.72
N ALA A 50 3.07 0.81 -0.54
CA ALA A 50 3.70 -0.44 -0.11
C ALA A 50 3.20 -0.89 1.28
N GLN A 51 3.01 0.03 2.22
CA GLN A 51 2.41 -0.30 3.52
C GLN A 51 0.95 -0.77 3.42
N GLY A 52 0.14 -0.14 2.54
CA GLY A 52 -1.25 -0.53 2.33
C GLY A 52 -1.40 -1.97 1.83
N ALA A 53 -0.54 -2.41 0.93
CA ALA A 53 -0.53 -3.78 0.43
C ALA A 53 -0.20 -4.80 1.53
N VAL A 54 0.76 -4.50 2.41
CA VAL A 54 1.09 -5.35 3.56
C VAL A 54 -0.06 -5.44 4.56
N GLY A 55 -0.79 -4.33 4.77
CA GLY A 55 -1.97 -4.28 5.61
C GLY A 55 -3.08 -5.22 5.13
N ALA A 56 -3.45 -5.14 3.85
CA ALA A 56 -4.49 -5.98 3.27
C ALA A 56 -4.13 -7.48 3.31
N ILE A 57 -2.87 -7.83 3.05
CA ILE A 57 -2.39 -9.22 3.15
C ILE A 57 -2.50 -9.74 4.59
N ARG A 58 -2.08 -8.93 5.58
CA ARG A 58 -2.18 -9.29 6.99
C ARG A 58 -3.64 -9.49 7.39
N GLU A 59 -4.51 -8.54 7.07
CA GLU A 59 -5.93 -8.61 7.39
C GLU A 59 -6.59 -9.87 6.82
N TYR A 60 -6.30 -10.21 5.56
CA TYR A 60 -6.81 -11.43 4.94
C TYR A 60 -6.35 -12.70 5.68
N ARG A 61 -5.06 -12.77 6.04
CA ARG A 61 -4.50 -13.92 6.77
C ARG A 61 -5.06 -14.04 8.18
N ASP A 62 -5.18 -12.93 8.89
CA ASP A 62 -5.72 -12.89 10.25
C ASP A 62 -7.19 -13.34 10.26
N SER A 63 -7.98 -12.87 9.29
CA SER A 63 -9.38 -13.29 9.12
C SER A 63 -9.51 -14.80 8.84
N ALA A 64 -8.68 -15.35 7.96
CA ALA A 64 -8.66 -16.79 7.67
C ALA A 64 -8.26 -17.63 8.89
N GLU A 65 -7.28 -17.16 9.67
CA GLU A 65 -6.82 -17.84 10.89
C GLU A 65 -7.88 -17.79 12.00
N MET A 66 -8.55 -16.66 12.20
CA MET A 66 -9.67 -16.54 13.14
C MET A 66 -10.78 -17.55 12.82
N LEU A 67 -11.17 -17.66 11.55
CA LEU A 67 -12.16 -18.64 11.09
C LEU A 67 -11.68 -20.07 11.39
N ARG A 68 -10.42 -20.41 11.07
CA ARG A 68 -9.85 -21.73 11.34
C ARG A 68 -9.89 -22.06 12.83
N ALA A 69 -9.48 -21.12 13.68
CA ALA A 69 -9.43 -21.28 15.13
C ALA A 69 -10.84 -21.51 15.72
N GLU A 70 -11.83 -20.69 15.34
CA GLU A 70 -13.21 -20.82 15.80
C GLU A 70 -13.79 -22.20 15.46
N MET A 71 -13.57 -22.67 14.23
CA MET A 71 -14.11 -23.95 13.79
C MET A 71 -13.39 -25.13 14.44
N ALA A 72 -12.07 -25.02 14.64
CA ALA A 72 -11.29 -26.02 15.35
C ALA A 72 -11.72 -26.16 16.81
N GLU A 73 -11.95 -25.04 17.50
CA GLU A 73 -12.43 -25.04 18.89
C GLU A 73 -13.78 -25.77 19.01
N LYS A 74 -14.74 -25.49 18.12
CA LYS A 74 -16.03 -26.19 18.07
C LYS A 74 -15.87 -27.68 17.80
N ALA A 75 -15.00 -28.05 16.86
CA ALA A 75 -14.74 -29.45 16.55
C ALA A 75 -14.13 -30.21 17.74
N ILE A 76 -13.16 -29.60 18.42
CA ILE A 76 -12.54 -30.17 19.62
C ILE A 76 -13.58 -30.37 20.72
N ALA A 77 -14.44 -29.38 20.96
CA ALA A 77 -15.50 -29.48 21.96
C ALA A 77 -16.49 -30.63 21.64
N LEU A 78 -16.87 -30.81 20.38
CA LEU A 78 -17.73 -31.93 19.97
C LEU A 78 -17.07 -33.29 20.24
N ILE A 79 -15.79 -33.44 19.90
CA ILE A 79 -15.05 -34.68 20.13
C ILE A 79 -14.94 -34.97 21.63
N GLN A 80 -14.63 -33.96 22.44
CA GLN A 80 -14.58 -34.08 23.91
C GLN A 80 -15.93 -34.48 24.52
N ASN A 81 -17.03 -34.07 23.89
CA ASN A 81 -18.39 -34.47 24.27
C ASN A 81 -18.81 -35.85 23.72
N GLY A 82 -17.88 -36.63 23.16
CA GLY A 82 -18.12 -38.01 22.72
C GLY A 82 -18.65 -38.13 21.28
N ALA A 83 -18.59 -37.06 20.49
CA ALA A 83 -18.88 -37.17 19.05
C ALA A 83 -17.82 -38.01 18.32
N ASP A 84 -18.23 -38.64 17.24
CA ASP A 84 -17.33 -39.40 16.37
C ASP A 84 -16.27 -38.49 15.74
N ALA A 85 -15.01 -38.73 16.07
CA ALA A 85 -13.90 -37.85 15.68
C ALA A 85 -13.71 -37.78 14.16
N GLU A 86 -13.87 -38.90 13.45
CA GLU A 86 -13.71 -38.94 12.00
C GLU A 86 -14.77 -38.07 11.32
N LYS A 87 -16.05 -38.22 11.71
CA LYS A 87 -17.14 -37.38 11.20
C LYS A 87 -16.93 -35.91 11.49
N VAL A 88 -16.52 -35.56 12.71
CA VAL A 88 -16.30 -34.15 13.09
C VAL A 88 -15.15 -33.53 12.29
N ILE A 89 -14.05 -34.25 12.09
CA ILE A 89 -12.91 -33.78 11.29
C ILE A 89 -13.30 -33.60 9.82
N GLN A 90 -14.04 -34.55 9.24
CA GLN A 90 -14.54 -34.42 7.86
C GLN A 90 -15.47 -33.20 7.71
N GLN A 91 -16.37 -32.99 8.68
CA GLN A 91 -17.25 -31.82 8.69
C GLN A 91 -16.47 -30.51 8.79
N LEU A 92 -15.50 -30.42 9.72
CA LEU A 92 -14.62 -29.27 9.87
C LEU A 92 -13.90 -28.95 8.56
N SER A 93 -13.28 -29.97 7.94
CA SER A 93 -12.54 -29.84 6.69
C SER A 93 -13.42 -29.29 5.57
N HIS A 94 -14.59 -29.89 5.34
CA HIS A 94 -15.52 -29.45 4.31
C HIS A 94 -16.04 -28.04 4.55
N GLN A 95 -16.43 -27.71 5.79
CA GLN A 95 -16.96 -26.40 6.11
C GLN A 95 -15.89 -25.31 5.98
N LEU A 96 -14.66 -25.58 6.43
CA LEU A 96 -13.56 -24.63 6.36
C LEU A 96 -13.19 -24.35 4.90
N MET A 97 -13.06 -25.39 4.09
CA MET A 97 -12.83 -25.28 2.65
C MET A 97 -13.90 -24.40 1.99
N ASN A 98 -15.18 -24.74 2.21
CA ASN A 98 -16.30 -24.00 1.61
C ASN A 98 -16.29 -22.52 2.01
N ARG A 99 -15.99 -22.21 3.28
CA ARG A 99 -15.92 -20.82 3.76
C ARG A 99 -14.76 -20.05 3.13
N LEU A 100 -13.59 -20.67 3.01
CA LEU A 100 -12.41 -20.04 2.41
C LEU A 100 -12.60 -19.76 0.91
N ILE A 101 -13.19 -20.70 0.15
CA ILE A 101 -13.35 -20.55 -1.31
C ILE A 101 -14.59 -19.75 -1.72
N HIS A 102 -15.51 -19.48 -0.79
CA HIS A 102 -16.77 -18.81 -1.12
C HIS A 102 -16.56 -17.42 -1.74
N THR A 103 -15.78 -16.56 -1.09
CA THR A 103 -15.58 -15.18 -1.55
C THR A 103 -14.82 -15.11 -2.89
N PRO A 104 -13.71 -15.85 -3.09
CA PRO A 104 -13.06 -15.94 -4.40
C PRO A 104 -13.98 -16.51 -5.48
N THR A 105 -14.74 -17.58 -5.20
CA THR A 105 -15.68 -18.19 -6.16
C THR A 105 -16.75 -17.18 -6.59
N LYS A 106 -17.33 -16.44 -5.64
CA LYS A 106 -18.31 -15.39 -5.94
C LYS A 106 -17.71 -14.27 -6.78
N SER A 107 -16.46 -13.88 -6.51
CA SER A 107 -15.76 -12.85 -7.27
C SER A 107 -15.49 -13.27 -8.71
N LEU A 108 -15.10 -14.53 -8.93
CA LEU A 108 -14.96 -15.12 -10.26
C LEU A 108 -16.29 -15.14 -11.03
N GLN A 109 -17.36 -15.60 -10.37
CA GLN A 109 -18.71 -15.64 -10.96
C GLN A 109 -19.19 -14.24 -11.35
N GLN A 110 -18.95 -13.24 -10.51
CA GLN A 110 -19.33 -11.85 -10.78
C GLN A 110 -18.56 -11.30 -11.99
N ALA A 111 -17.23 -11.45 -12.02
CA ALA A 111 -16.43 -10.99 -13.16
C ALA A 111 -16.85 -11.67 -14.48
N ALA A 112 -17.17 -12.96 -14.44
CA ALA A 112 -17.70 -13.68 -15.59
C ALA A 112 -19.09 -13.16 -16.02
N SER A 113 -19.98 -12.89 -15.07
CA SER A 113 -21.32 -12.34 -15.34
C SER A 113 -21.29 -10.92 -15.90
N ASP A 114 -20.32 -10.12 -15.47
CA ASP A 114 -20.14 -8.73 -15.90
C ASP A 114 -19.46 -8.63 -17.28
N GLY A 115 -18.97 -9.75 -17.83
CA GLY A 115 -18.20 -9.77 -19.07
C GLY A 115 -16.80 -9.14 -18.94
N ASP A 116 -16.32 -8.95 -17.71
CA ASP A 116 -15.03 -8.33 -17.39
C ASP A 116 -13.91 -9.38 -17.45
N ILE A 117 -13.42 -9.60 -18.68
CA ILE A 117 -12.39 -10.61 -18.97
C ILE A 117 -11.05 -10.27 -18.30
N GLU A 118 -10.71 -8.98 -18.17
CA GLU A 118 -9.47 -8.56 -17.53
C GLU A 118 -9.49 -8.89 -16.05
N ARG A 119 -10.56 -8.50 -15.34
CA ARG A 119 -10.75 -8.85 -13.94
C ARG A 119 -10.81 -10.35 -13.71
N LEU A 120 -11.47 -11.10 -14.59
CA LEU A 120 -11.52 -12.56 -14.51
C LEU A 120 -10.12 -13.18 -14.61
N ASN A 121 -9.28 -12.71 -15.52
CA ASN A 121 -7.91 -13.20 -15.68
C ASN A 121 -7.02 -12.85 -14.48
N LEU A 122 -7.11 -11.64 -13.95
CA LEU A 122 -6.39 -11.24 -12.73
C LEU A 122 -6.77 -12.11 -11.53
N LEU A 123 -8.08 -12.38 -11.34
CA LEU A 123 -8.55 -13.25 -10.28
C LEU A 123 -8.03 -14.68 -10.45
N ARG A 124 -8.04 -15.22 -11.68
CA ARG A 124 -7.49 -16.54 -11.98
C ARG A 124 -6.00 -16.64 -11.65
N GLU A 125 -5.21 -15.65 -12.06
CA GLU A 125 -3.78 -15.59 -11.76
C GLU A 125 -3.53 -15.52 -10.24
N SER A 126 -4.26 -14.65 -9.52
CA SER A 126 -4.13 -14.50 -8.08
C SER A 126 -4.48 -15.77 -7.29
N LEU A 127 -5.35 -16.63 -7.84
CA LEU A 127 -5.74 -17.91 -7.26
C LEU A 127 -4.88 -19.09 -7.75
N GLY A 128 -3.88 -18.85 -8.61
CA GLY A 128 -3.05 -19.89 -9.20
C GLY A 128 -3.77 -20.76 -10.24
N ILE A 129 -4.91 -20.30 -10.76
CA ILE A 129 -5.72 -20.98 -11.78
C ILE A 129 -5.23 -20.56 -13.17
N THR A 130 -3.95 -20.78 -13.47
CA THR A 130 -3.41 -20.61 -14.82
C THR A 130 -3.73 -21.86 -15.64
N HIS A 131 -4.51 -21.72 -16.72
CA HIS A 131 -4.68 -22.82 -17.68
C HIS A 131 -3.35 -23.11 -18.37
N ASN A 132 -3.07 -24.40 -18.54
CA ASN A 132 -2.31 -24.91 -19.68
C ASN A 132 -3.21 -24.87 -20.92
#